data_AF-A0A7R7EPQ0-F1
#
_entry.id   AF-A0A7R7EPQ0-F1
#
_cell.length_a   1.000
_cell.length_b   1.000
_cell.length_c   1.000
_cell.angle_alpha   90.00
_cell.angle_beta   90.00
_cell.angle_gamma   90.00
#
_symmetry.space_group_name_H-M   'P 1'
#
loop_
_entity.id
_entity.type
_entity.pdbx_description
1 polymer ?
#
loop_
_entity_poly.entity_id
_entity_poly.type
_entity_poly.pdbx_seq_one_letter_code
_entity_poly.pdbx_strand_id
1 'polypeptide(L)'
;MEEVIVLHLSDLHINTDTGTNSNLLTQLLNDIRDQIQSFRNIIVVVTGDIIDRGQYKNIRNVITFFKELKKVIGKKFISIHIVPGNHDKTRKMCDSILVKECLQSDKILDEAYYKENWGYHLIAFQKYNEMLAEIYEIFYKDKEVNKVTYGIEVDRVANKNICFILLNTAWCAIGDNDNRHLRVGEFQLAKLEAEYIRKKNEYISKGENIDLTIALAHHPLEWLAAKEEDMAKAYLIANNSLNVDIFICGHTHQRDTSNWYNHKHSLTTLVTGIGWPDNLREVHPENHRYSIYNFNIELNSIDIFMRSSNDEENFGYDFSAYVHDDNEKISKLVYPIKANKNQTYLKLSTENSDYQKSFFLNQILIEKIKLVMRRIGYFRNVMSHICGQHKHDFINSVLADVTEENKKKLEFLDDYFFDYNLEQEISEELKEIFLAQEELIYSNFDSYLRQICQYFSEEVWGEILECNETVRSHFRYYNKENDCYYKLCSYRLVKKKESTVITGIEDDLLPLQWEGAVEKAYYINRPLVNNIINNNFNTAEGKWSNFITVVPDFEKNNYRKTNRSQRIRTERPYLTFGIACNCTQSNEILYILDYLDIHVIIGEIIDDYLKYFPIDIGEFVSNLGDNA
;
A
#
# COMPACT_ATOMS: atom_id res chain seq x y z
N MET A 1 -9.11 14.65 3.33
CA MET A 1 -8.40 14.56 2.04
C MET A 1 -9.41 14.93 0.96
N GLU A 2 -9.03 15.78 0.01
CA GLU A 2 -9.96 16.12 -1.07
C GLU A 2 -9.90 15.05 -2.16
N GLU A 3 -11.05 14.43 -2.40
CA GLU A 3 -11.25 13.37 -3.38
C GLU A 3 -11.42 13.95 -4.79
N VAL A 4 -10.85 13.28 -5.79
CA VAL A 4 -11.13 13.57 -7.21
C VAL A 4 -12.10 12.51 -7.71
N ILE A 5 -13.32 12.92 -8.02
CA ILE A 5 -14.37 12.02 -8.50
C ILE A 5 -14.49 12.15 -10.01
N VAL A 6 -14.35 11.03 -10.71
CA VAL A 6 -14.58 10.94 -12.15
C VAL A 6 -15.85 10.13 -12.40
N LEU A 7 -16.88 10.77 -12.94
CA LEU A 7 -18.07 10.11 -13.48
C LEU A 7 -17.81 9.74 -14.93
N HIS A 8 -17.81 8.46 -15.24
CA HIS A 8 -17.51 7.94 -16.57
C HIS A 8 -18.78 7.44 -17.27
N LEU A 9 -19.07 8.07 -18.40
CA LEU A 9 -20.13 7.69 -19.33
C LEU A 9 -19.50 7.30 -20.68
N SER A 10 -20.08 6.32 -21.36
CA SER A 10 -19.66 5.93 -22.71
C SER A 10 -20.83 5.28 -23.44
N ASP A 11 -20.75 5.22 -24.77
CA ASP A 11 -21.65 4.44 -25.61
C ASP A 11 -23.13 4.79 -25.36
N LEU A 12 -23.46 6.09 -25.30
CA LEU A 12 -24.81 6.58 -25.02
C LEU A 12 -25.80 6.30 -26.16
N HIS A 13 -25.30 6.21 -27.41
CA HIS A 13 -26.06 5.87 -28.63
C HIS A 13 -27.44 6.54 -28.75
N ILE A 14 -27.51 7.86 -28.54
CA ILE A 14 -28.78 8.59 -28.56
C ILE A 14 -29.38 8.57 -29.99
N ASN A 15 -30.51 7.86 -30.13
CA ASN A 15 -31.09 7.50 -31.43
C ASN A 15 -32.47 8.15 -31.74
N THR A 16 -33.00 8.97 -30.84
CA THR A 16 -34.31 9.64 -30.96
C THR A 16 -34.20 11.17 -31.02
N ASP A 17 -35.19 11.84 -31.62
CA ASP A 17 -35.30 13.30 -31.72
C ASP A 17 -36.67 13.80 -31.20
N THR A 18 -37.04 13.39 -30.00
CA THR A 18 -38.34 13.75 -29.38
C THR A 18 -38.27 15.00 -28.51
N GLY A 19 -37.07 15.48 -28.19
CA GLY A 19 -36.80 16.48 -27.15
C GLY A 19 -36.87 15.95 -25.72
N THR A 20 -36.95 14.63 -25.52
CA THR A 20 -37.09 13.98 -24.21
C THR A 20 -36.17 12.77 -24.08
N ASN A 21 -35.63 12.52 -22.89
CA ASN A 21 -34.81 11.34 -22.62
C ASN A 21 -35.63 10.05 -22.73
N SER A 22 -34.97 8.95 -23.12
CA SER A 22 -35.54 7.61 -23.00
C SER A 22 -35.71 7.23 -21.52
N ASN A 23 -36.45 6.15 -21.24
CA ASN A 23 -36.59 5.65 -19.87
C ASN A 23 -35.21 5.27 -19.30
N LEU A 24 -34.38 4.54 -20.05
CA LEU A 24 -33.01 4.20 -19.68
C LEU A 24 -32.17 5.42 -19.26
N LEU A 25 -32.13 6.47 -20.09
CA LEU A 25 -31.34 7.68 -19.78
C LEU A 25 -31.92 8.45 -18.58
N THR A 26 -33.23 8.39 -18.38
CA THR A 26 -33.89 8.97 -17.21
C THR A 26 -33.51 8.20 -15.93
N GLN A 27 -33.52 6.87 -15.96
CA GLN A 27 -33.11 6.03 -14.84
C GLN A 27 -31.62 6.18 -14.54
N LEU A 28 -30.78 6.28 -15.57
CA LEU A 28 -29.35 6.59 -15.43
C LEU A 28 -29.15 7.91 -14.67
N LEU A 29 -29.84 8.99 -15.07
CA LEU A 29 -29.74 10.29 -14.40
C LEU A 29 -30.26 10.25 -12.95
N ASN A 30 -31.27 9.44 -12.67
CA ASN A 30 -31.78 9.23 -11.32
C ASN A 30 -30.76 8.50 -10.45
N ASP A 31 -30.19 7.39 -10.94
CA ASP A 31 -29.19 6.65 -10.19
C ASP A 31 -27.92 7.49 -9.97
N ILE A 32 -27.44 8.22 -10.98
CA ILE A 32 -26.31 9.16 -10.83
C ILE A 32 -26.61 10.16 -9.71
N ARG A 33 -27.83 10.73 -9.67
CA ARG A 33 -28.22 11.69 -8.62
C ARG A 33 -28.07 11.11 -7.23
N ASP A 34 -28.43 9.84 -7.05
CA ASP A 34 -28.38 9.14 -5.77
C ASP A 34 -26.94 8.75 -5.40
N GLN A 35 -26.17 8.22 -6.36
CA GLN A 35 -24.77 7.81 -6.11
C GLN A 35 -23.85 8.99 -5.80
N ILE A 36 -24.09 10.17 -6.39
CA ILE A 36 -23.18 11.31 -6.22
C ILE A 36 -23.47 12.16 -4.98
N GLN A 37 -24.43 11.81 -4.13
CA GLN A 37 -24.89 12.66 -3.02
C GLN A 37 -23.77 13.05 -2.04
N SER A 38 -22.87 12.12 -1.72
CA SER A 38 -21.74 12.33 -0.79
C SER A 38 -20.53 13.02 -1.45
N PHE A 39 -20.44 13.01 -2.78
CA PHE A 39 -19.32 13.58 -3.52
C PHE A 39 -19.39 15.11 -3.66
N ARG A 40 -18.23 15.76 -3.80
CA ARG A 40 -18.10 17.23 -3.88
C ARG A 40 -17.50 17.75 -5.18
N ASN A 41 -16.47 17.10 -5.70
CA ASN A 41 -15.70 17.55 -6.86
C ASN A 41 -15.82 16.51 -7.98
N ILE A 42 -16.74 16.74 -8.92
CA ILE A 42 -17.09 15.79 -9.97
C ILE A 42 -16.58 16.30 -11.31
N ILE A 43 -15.69 15.51 -11.91
CA ILE A 43 -15.26 15.60 -13.29
C ILE A 43 -16.08 14.59 -14.09
N VAL A 44 -16.66 15.01 -15.20
CA VAL A 44 -17.38 14.13 -16.12
C VAL A 44 -16.44 13.73 -17.24
N VAL A 45 -16.33 12.45 -17.53
CA VAL A 45 -15.62 11.96 -18.72
C VAL A 45 -16.59 11.20 -19.60
N VAL A 46 -16.56 11.50 -20.89
CA VAL A 46 -17.39 10.84 -21.92
C VAL A 46 -16.48 10.24 -22.98
N THR A 47 -16.41 8.92 -23.05
CA THR A 47 -15.47 8.19 -23.91
C THR A 47 -16.08 7.77 -25.26
N GLY A 48 -16.92 8.64 -25.83
CA GLY A 48 -17.41 8.50 -27.20
C GLY A 48 -18.75 7.79 -27.35
N ASP A 49 -19.15 7.66 -28.62
CA ASP A 49 -20.42 7.08 -29.06
C ASP A 49 -21.64 7.73 -28.39
N ILE A 50 -21.63 9.06 -28.42
CA ILE A 50 -22.73 9.88 -27.89
C ILE A 50 -23.95 9.74 -28.80
N ILE A 51 -23.75 9.77 -30.12
CA ILE A 51 -24.83 9.74 -31.10
C ILE A 51 -24.85 8.42 -31.88
N ASP A 52 -26.07 7.94 -32.16
CA ASP A 52 -26.22 6.73 -32.95
C ASP A 52 -25.80 6.94 -34.43
N ARG A 53 -24.76 6.22 -34.87
CA ARG A 53 -24.33 6.08 -36.29
C ARG A 53 -24.19 7.41 -37.05
N GLY A 54 -23.71 8.45 -36.37
CA GLY A 54 -23.50 9.78 -36.95
C GLY A 54 -24.80 10.46 -37.36
N GLN A 55 -25.94 10.06 -36.79
CA GLN A 55 -27.25 10.61 -37.11
C GLN A 55 -27.55 11.88 -36.29
N TYR A 56 -26.90 12.97 -36.65
CA TYR A 56 -27.05 14.31 -36.03
C TYR A 56 -28.45 14.94 -36.08
N LYS A 57 -29.45 14.27 -36.67
CA LYS A 57 -30.86 14.66 -36.49
C LYS A 57 -31.31 14.56 -35.02
N ASN A 58 -30.66 13.71 -34.22
CA ASN A 58 -31.02 13.42 -32.83
C ASN A 58 -30.40 14.39 -31.80
N ILE A 59 -29.78 15.48 -32.27
CA ILE A 59 -29.02 16.41 -31.43
C ILE A 59 -29.84 16.98 -30.27
N ARG A 60 -31.15 17.20 -30.44
CA ARG A 60 -32.00 17.78 -29.38
C ARG A 60 -32.06 16.89 -28.14
N ASN A 61 -32.09 15.57 -28.31
CA ASN A 61 -32.11 14.62 -27.20
C ASN A 61 -30.74 14.59 -26.51
N VAL A 62 -29.64 14.66 -27.27
CA VAL A 62 -28.28 14.79 -26.71
C VAL A 62 -28.18 16.03 -25.81
N ILE A 63 -28.60 17.19 -26.31
CA ILE A 63 -28.59 18.44 -25.55
C ILE A 63 -29.52 18.38 -24.33
N THR A 64 -30.67 17.72 -24.44
CA THR A 64 -31.59 17.50 -23.31
C THR A 64 -30.93 16.67 -22.22
N PHE A 65 -30.30 15.55 -22.58
CA PHE A 65 -29.56 14.70 -21.65
C PHE A 65 -28.48 15.48 -20.89
N PHE A 66 -27.61 16.20 -21.60
CA PHE A 66 -26.52 16.96 -20.96
C PHE A 66 -27.01 18.13 -20.10
N LYS A 67 -28.13 18.78 -20.47
CA LYS A 67 -28.79 19.79 -19.60
C LYS A 67 -29.28 19.18 -18.30
N GLU A 68 -29.88 17.99 -18.35
CA GLU A 68 -30.34 17.30 -17.16
C GLU A 68 -29.18 16.78 -16.32
N LEU A 69 -28.13 16.23 -16.95
CA LEU A 69 -26.90 15.83 -16.26
C LEU A 69 -26.26 17.01 -15.51
N LYS A 70 -26.16 18.19 -16.15
CA LYS A 70 -25.67 19.41 -15.50
C LYS A 70 -26.53 19.80 -14.30
N LYS A 71 -27.85 19.65 -14.37
CA LYS A 71 -28.76 19.90 -13.23
C LYS A 71 -28.54 18.89 -12.10
N VAL A 72 -28.37 17.61 -12.42
CA VAL A 72 -28.10 16.53 -11.45
C VAL A 72 -26.80 16.79 -10.68
N ILE A 73 -25.72 17.12 -11.39
CA ILE A 73 -24.41 17.37 -10.78
C ILE A 73 -24.41 18.72 -10.03
N GLY A 74 -25.05 19.74 -10.60
CA GLY A 74 -25.21 21.05 -9.99
C GLY A 74 -23.88 21.73 -9.64
N LYS A 75 -23.74 22.13 -8.37
CA LYS A 75 -22.56 22.86 -7.85
C LYS A 75 -21.32 21.99 -7.68
N LYS A 76 -21.45 20.66 -7.81
CA LYS A 76 -20.35 19.70 -7.66
C LYS A 76 -19.48 19.60 -8.91
N PHE A 77 -19.94 20.19 -10.01
CA PHE A 77 -19.29 20.12 -11.31
C PHE A 77 -17.96 20.88 -11.31
N ILE A 78 -16.90 20.21 -11.74
CA ILE A 78 -15.58 20.81 -11.99
C ILE A 78 -15.36 21.02 -13.49
N SER A 79 -15.43 19.93 -14.25
CA SER A 79 -15.11 19.91 -15.68
C SER A 79 -15.78 18.74 -16.39
N ILE A 80 -15.81 18.80 -17.72
CA ILE A 80 -16.23 17.71 -18.60
C ILE A 80 -15.20 17.54 -19.72
N HIS A 81 -14.80 16.30 -19.96
CA HIS A 81 -13.87 15.89 -21.00
C HIS A 81 -14.52 14.87 -21.92
N ILE A 82 -14.47 15.09 -23.22
CA ILE A 82 -15.18 14.27 -24.21
C ILE A 82 -14.22 13.89 -25.34
N VAL A 83 -14.15 12.59 -25.65
CA VAL A 83 -13.47 12.06 -26.83
C VAL A 83 -14.50 11.44 -27.80
N PRO A 84 -14.25 11.47 -29.11
CA PRO A 84 -15.19 10.89 -30.07
C PRO A 84 -15.10 9.37 -30.12
N GLY A 85 -16.24 8.72 -30.33
CA GLY A 85 -16.33 7.32 -30.72
C GLY A 85 -16.49 7.11 -32.23
N ASN A 86 -16.46 5.85 -32.67
CA ASN A 86 -16.55 5.51 -34.10
C ASN A 86 -17.94 5.77 -34.69
N HIS A 87 -18.98 5.87 -33.87
CA HIS A 87 -20.33 6.27 -34.27
C HIS A 87 -20.54 7.79 -34.26
N ASP A 88 -19.68 8.58 -33.62
CA ASP A 88 -19.77 10.05 -33.67
C ASP A 88 -19.29 10.62 -35.02
N LYS A 89 -18.54 9.84 -35.79
CA LYS A 89 -17.99 10.25 -37.08
C LYS A 89 -19.05 10.22 -38.20
N THR A 90 -19.16 11.30 -38.98
CA THR A 90 -19.95 11.27 -40.23
C THR A 90 -19.13 10.66 -41.36
N ARG A 91 -19.37 9.39 -41.68
CA ARG A 91 -18.64 8.66 -42.74
C ARG A 91 -18.99 9.23 -44.12
N LYS A 92 -18.01 9.89 -44.76
CA LYS A 92 -18.09 10.38 -46.16
C LYS A 92 -17.21 9.53 -47.06
N MET A 93 -17.57 9.41 -48.34
CA MET A 93 -16.87 8.56 -49.32
C MET A 93 -15.36 8.84 -49.39
N CYS A 94 -14.95 10.13 -49.47
CA CYS A 94 -13.54 10.51 -49.57
C CYS A 94 -12.74 10.11 -48.32
N ASP A 95 -13.30 10.33 -47.12
CA ASP A 95 -12.65 9.95 -45.87
C ASP A 95 -12.55 8.41 -45.74
N SER A 96 -13.57 7.67 -46.15
CA SER A 96 -13.51 6.20 -46.14
C SER A 96 -12.44 5.62 -47.08
N ILE A 97 -12.13 6.29 -48.20
CA ILE A 97 -11.05 5.86 -49.11
C ILE A 97 -9.68 6.09 -48.43
N LEU A 98 -9.45 7.29 -47.89
CA LEU A 98 -8.20 7.63 -47.21
C LEU A 98 -7.94 6.72 -46.01
N VAL A 99 -8.96 6.48 -45.18
CA VAL A 99 -8.81 5.58 -44.02
C VAL A 99 -8.47 4.16 -44.46
N LYS A 100 -9.10 3.63 -45.51
CA LYS A 100 -8.77 2.30 -46.05
C LYS A 100 -7.32 2.21 -46.51
N GLU A 101 -6.81 3.25 -47.19
CA GLU A 101 -5.41 3.32 -47.58
C GLU A 101 -4.48 3.30 -46.36
N CYS A 102 -4.83 4.04 -45.29
CA CYS A 102 -4.07 4.05 -44.05
C CYS A 102 -4.04 2.71 -43.33
N LEU A 103 -5.16 1.99 -43.29
CA LEU A 103 -5.27 0.67 -42.67
C LEU A 103 -4.48 -0.40 -43.45
N GLN A 104 -4.35 -0.25 -44.77
CA GLN A 104 -3.58 -1.18 -45.62
C GLN A 104 -2.08 -0.86 -45.67
N SER A 105 -1.68 0.33 -45.21
CA SER A 105 -0.31 0.81 -45.26
C SER A 105 0.46 0.44 -44.00
N ASP A 106 1.64 -0.16 -44.17
CA ASP A 106 2.61 -0.39 -43.08
C ASP A 106 3.42 0.86 -42.71
N LYS A 107 3.23 1.99 -43.41
CA LYS A 107 3.96 3.24 -43.13
C LYS A 107 3.55 3.80 -41.77
N ILE A 108 4.51 4.37 -41.06
CA ILE A 108 4.26 5.16 -39.85
C ILE A 108 3.46 6.41 -40.25
N LEU A 109 2.42 6.72 -39.47
CA LEU A 109 1.61 7.93 -39.67
C LEU A 109 2.24 9.05 -38.84
N ASP A 110 3.16 9.77 -39.47
CA ASP A 110 3.97 10.82 -38.85
C ASP A 110 3.46 12.23 -39.17
N GLU A 111 4.26 13.25 -38.85
CA GLU A 111 3.92 14.66 -39.11
C GLU A 111 3.75 14.98 -40.60
N ALA A 112 4.40 14.24 -41.51
CA ALA A 112 4.20 14.45 -42.95
C ALA A 112 2.80 14.00 -43.37
N TYR A 113 2.38 12.81 -42.92
CA TYR A 113 1.02 12.33 -43.12
C TYR A 113 -0.02 13.33 -42.56
N TYR A 114 0.21 13.86 -41.36
CA TYR A 114 -0.67 14.85 -40.75
C TYR A 114 -0.87 16.09 -41.63
N LYS A 115 0.23 16.69 -42.13
CA LYS A 115 0.17 17.92 -42.93
C LYS A 115 -0.59 17.72 -44.25
N GLU A 116 -0.46 16.55 -44.86
CA GLU A 116 -1.07 16.25 -46.15
C GLU A 116 -2.54 15.83 -46.02
N ASN A 117 -2.89 15.05 -44.99
CA ASN A 117 -4.15 14.30 -44.97
C ASN A 117 -5.11 14.69 -43.84
N TRP A 118 -4.63 15.24 -42.73
CA TRP A 118 -5.47 15.42 -41.51
C TRP A 118 -6.68 16.33 -41.73
N GLY A 119 -6.55 17.33 -42.60
CA GLY A 119 -7.66 18.23 -42.96
C GLY A 119 -8.90 17.48 -43.48
N TYR A 120 -8.71 16.36 -44.20
CA TYR A 120 -9.82 15.55 -44.71
C TYR A 120 -10.52 14.76 -43.59
N HIS A 121 -9.75 14.24 -42.63
CA HIS A 121 -10.31 13.53 -41.47
C HIS A 121 -11.11 14.46 -40.56
N LEU A 122 -10.67 15.72 -40.38
CA LEU A 122 -11.41 16.72 -39.61
C LEU A 122 -12.81 17.00 -40.19
N ILE A 123 -13.00 16.90 -41.51
CA ILE A 123 -14.32 17.09 -42.14
C ILE A 123 -15.32 16.04 -41.64
N ALA A 124 -14.88 14.82 -41.34
CA ALA A 124 -15.73 13.75 -40.83
C ALA A 124 -16.25 14.02 -39.41
N PHE A 125 -15.55 14.87 -38.65
CA PHE A 125 -15.90 15.28 -37.28
C PHE A 125 -16.52 16.67 -37.19
N GLN A 126 -16.86 17.31 -38.32
CA GLN A 126 -17.44 18.67 -38.29
C GLN A 126 -18.70 18.74 -37.43
N LYS A 127 -19.65 17.83 -37.66
CA LYS A 127 -20.91 17.78 -36.88
C LYS A 127 -20.69 17.38 -35.42
N TYR A 128 -19.69 16.53 -35.16
CA TYR A 128 -19.26 16.19 -33.81
C TYR A 128 -18.78 17.44 -33.07
N ASN A 129 -17.93 18.24 -33.70
CA ASN A 129 -17.42 19.48 -33.12
C ASN A 129 -18.53 20.52 -32.89
N GLU A 130 -19.52 20.60 -33.79
CA GLU A 130 -20.73 21.43 -33.61
C GLU A 130 -21.54 20.98 -32.38
N MET A 131 -21.80 19.67 -32.25
CA MET A 131 -22.45 19.09 -31.07
C MET A 131 -21.64 19.34 -29.79
N LEU A 132 -20.32 19.18 -29.83
CA LEU A 132 -19.43 19.38 -28.69
C LEU A 132 -19.45 20.84 -28.21
N ALA A 133 -19.57 21.81 -29.13
CA ALA A 133 -19.75 23.21 -28.79
C ALA A 133 -21.04 23.44 -28.00
N GLU A 134 -22.16 22.91 -28.50
CA GLU A 134 -23.45 23.01 -27.80
C GLU A 134 -23.42 22.34 -26.43
N ILE A 135 -22.71 21.21 -26.28
CA ILE A 135 -22.52 20.57 -24.98
C ILE A 135 -21.68 21.47 -24.06
N TYR A 136 -20.55 22.00 -24.51
CA TYR A 136 -19.71 22.86 -23.67
C TYR A 136 -20.41 24.15 -23.24
N GLU A 137 -21.28 24.72 -24.06
CA GLU A 137 -22.12 25.87 -23.67
C GLU A 137 -23.08 25.57 -22.49
N ILE A 138 -23.46 24.30 -22.29
CA ILE A 138 -24.27 23.87 -21.14
C ILE A 138 -23.44 23.93 -19.84
N PHE A 139 -22.17 23.52 -19.92
CA PHE A 139 -21.31 23.31 -18.75
C PHE A 139 -20.47 24.53 -18.39
N TYR A 140 -20.09 25.32 -19.40
CA TYR A 140 -19.16 26.43 -19.30
C TYR A 140 -19.79 27.71 -19.85
N LYS A 141 -19.36 28.85 -19.32
CA LYS A 141 -19.78 30.15 -19.83
C LYS A 141 -19.03 30.55 -21.11
N ASP A 142 -17.71 30.32 -21.14
CA ASP A 142 -16.81 30.83 -22.19
C ASP A 142 -15.69 29.82 -22.52
N LYS A 143 -16.01 28.53 -22.75
CA LYS A 143 -15.01 27.52 -23.18
C LYS A 143 -14.98 27.40 -24.70
N GLU A 144 -13.83 27.69 -25.31
CA GLU A 144 -13.63 27.42 -26.74
C GLU A 144 -13.48 25.91 -27.00
N VAL A 145 -14.10 25.42 -28.07
CA VAL A 145 -13.92 24.05 -28.53
C VAL A 145 -12.62 23.95 -29.30
N ASN A 146 -11.73 23.04 -28.87
CA ASN A 146 -10.62 22.63 -29.72
C ASN A 146 -11.18 21.90 -30.95
N LYS A 147 -10.95 22.46 -32.14
CA LYS A 147 -11.39 21.85 -33.40
C LYS A 147 -10.67 20.53 -33.69
N VAL A 148 -9.52 20.30 -33.04
CA VAL A 148 -8.77 19.05 -33.10
C VAL A 148 -9.38 18.09 -32.07
N THR A 149 -9.73 16.90 -32.51
CA THR A 149 -10.48 15.88 -31.76
C THR A 149 -9.66 15.12 -30.71
N TYR A 150 -8.46 15.63 -30.40
CA TYR A 150 -7.53 15.14 -29.40
C TYR A 150 -6.82 16.34 -28.75
N GLY A 151 -6.26 16.17 -27.55
CA GLY A 151 -5.57 17.26 -26.86
C GLY A 151 -5.26 16.95 -25.40
N ILE A 152 -4.75 17.95 -24.69
CA ILE A 152 -4.48 17.86 -23.25
C ILE A 152 -5.25 18.94 -22.51
N GLU A 153 -5.90 18.57 -21.42
CA GLU A 153 -6.48 19.50 -20.46
C GLU A 153 -5.91 19.22 -19.07
N VAL A 154 -5.73 20.25 -18.25
CA VAL A 154 -5.27 20.09 -16.86
C VAL A 154 -6.26 20.80 -15.96
N ASP A 155 -6.92 20.02 -15.10
CA ASP A 155 -7.85 20.54 -14.12
C ASP A 155 -7.18 20.67 -12.77
N ARG A 156 -7.53 21.74 -12.06
CA ARG A 156 -7.17 21.89 -10.65
C ARG A 156 -8.36 21.47 -9.81
N VAL A 157 -8.20 20.39 -9.05
CA VAL A 157 -9.14 19.98 -8.00
C VAL A 157 -8.42 20.17 -6.68
N ALA A 158 -8.92 21.07 -5.83
CA ALA A 158 -8.25 21.43 -4.58
C ALA A 158 -6.81 21.95 -4.83
N ASN A 159 -5.83 21.29 -4.23
CA ASN A 159 -4.40 21.49 -4.41
C ASN A 159 -3.75 20.46 -5.35
N LYS A 160 -4.54 19.73 -6.14
CA LYS A 160 -4.08 18.69 -7.06
C LYS A 160 -4.30 19.08 -8.52
N ASN A 161 -3.30 18.83 -9.36
CA ASN A 161 -3.37 19.05 -10.79
C ASN A 161 -3.56 17.72 -11.52
N ILE A 162 -4.69 17.57 -12.20
CA ILE A 162 -5.11 16.34 -12.87
C ILE A 162 -5.02 16.56 -14.38
N CYS A 163 -4.14 15.83 -15.05
CA CYS A 163 -3.93 15.93 -16.48
C CYS A 163 -4.81 14.92 -17.22
N PHE A 164 -5.64 15.40 -18.13
CA PHE A 164 -6.43 14.58 -19.05
C PHE A 164 -5.78 14.61 -20.44
N ILE A 165 -5.48 13.43 -20.97
CA ILE A 165 -4.99 13.23 -22.34
C ILE A 165 -6.16 12.67 -23.15
N LEU A 166 -6.67 13.47 -24.07
CA LEU A 166 -7.79 13.11 -24.95
C LEU A 166 -7.23 12.49 -26.22
N LEU A 167 -7.46 11.20 -26.43
CA LEU A 167 -7.05 10.45 -27.61
C LEU A 167 -8.24 10.24 -28.55
N ASN A 168 -8.07 10.59 -29.82
CA ASN A 168 -8.97 10.16 -30.86
C ASN A 168 -8.51 8.80 -31.40
N THR A 169 -9.19 7.74 -30.97
CA THR A 169 -9.02 6.38 -31.51
C THR A 169 -10.04 6.05 -32.61
N ALA A 170 -10.98 6.96 -32.90
CA ALA A 170 -12.11 6.74 -33.81
C ALA A 170 -11.86 7.22 -35.25
N TRP A 171 -10.85 8.07 -35.48
CA TRP A 171 -10.64 8.67 -36.81
C TRP A 171 -10.36 7.64 -37.91
N CYS A 172 -9.68 6.54 -37.56
CA CYS A 172 -9.36 5.44 -38.46
C CYS A 172 -10.45 4.34 -38.51
N ALA A 173 -11.56 4.50 -37.80
CA ALA A 173 -12.63 3.51 -37.77
C ALA A 173 -13.45 3.52 -39.08
N ILE A 174 -13.76 2.33 -39.59
CA ILE A 174 -14.53 2.12 -40.82
C ILE A 174 -15.75 1.20 -40.64
N GLY A 175 -15.84 0.43 -39.54
CA GLY A 175 -17.00 -0.41 -39.24
C GLY A 175 -16.73 -1.57 -38.29
N ASP A 176 -17.56 -2.60 -38.37
CA ASP A 176 -17.67 -3.62 -37.30
C ASP A 176 -16.48 -4.61 -37.26
N ASN A 177 -15.54 -4.54 -38.21
CA ASN A 177 -14.35 -5.39 -38.29
C ASN A 177 -13.05 -4.65 -37.89
N ASP A 178 -13.18 -3.55 -37.15
CA ASP A 178 -12.05 -2.68 -36.79
C ASP A 178 -11.14 -3.30 -35.71
N ASN A 179 -11.58 -4.36 -35.03
CA ASN A 179 -10.81 -5.05 -33.99
C ASN A 179 -9.43 -5.49 -34.53
N ARG A 180 -8.35 -5.11 -33.83
CA ARG A 180 -6.93 -5.33 -34.20
C ARG A 180 -6.45 -4.60 -35.46
N HIS A 181 -7.20 -3.63 -35.96
CA HIS A 181 -6.82 -2.90 -37.20
C HIS A 181 -6.69 -1.39 -36.99
N LEU A 182 -7.22 -0.84 -35.91
CA LEU A 182 -7.23 0.60 -35.70
C LEU A 182 -5.82 1.19 -35.58
N ARG A 183 -5.68 2.44 -36.00
CA ARG A 183 -4.44 3.21 -35.95
C ARG A 183 -4.69 4.53 -35.25
N VAL A 184 -3.79 4.92 -34.35
CA VAL A 184 -3.85 6.22 -33.64
C VAL A 184 -2.94 7.23 -34.33
N GLY A 185 -1.82 6.75 -34.89
CA GLY A 185 -0.80 7.52 -35.58
C GLY A 185 0.20 8.19 -34.63
N GLU A 186 1.49 8.13 -34.98
CA GLU A 186 2.57 8.74 -34.22
C GLU A 186 2.40 10.26 -34.13
N PHE A 187 1.91 10.91 -35.19
CA PHE A 187 1.68 12.35 -35.20
C PHE A 187 0.82 12.83 -34.02
N GLN A 188 -0.15 12.01 -33.59
CA GLN A 188 -1.05 12.34 -32.49
C GLN A 188 -0.32 12.21 -31.17
N LEU A 189 0.36 11.09 -30.95
CA LEU A 189 1.09 10.80 -29.72
C LEU A 189 2.25 11.77 -29.50
N ALA A 190 3.04 12.08 -30.54
CA ALA A 190 4.16 13.00 -30.46
C ALA A 190 3.71 14.45 -30.14
N LYS A 191 2.57 14.89 -30.68
CA LYS A 191 1.99 16.20 -30.35
C LYS A 191 1.53 16.28 -28.91
N LEU A 192 0.84 15.24 -28.44
CA LEU A 192 0.39 15.14 -27.06
C LEU A 192 1.60 15.11 -26.10
N GLU A 193 2.64 14.34 -26.42
CA GLU A 193 3.87 14.28 -25.63
C GLU A 193 4.52 15.67 -25.52
N ALA A 194 4.70 16.36 -26.65
CA ALA A 194 5.30 17.70 -26.65
C ALA A 194 4.47 18.70 -25.82
N GLU A 195 3.15 18.66 -25.92
CA GLU A 195 2.26 19.50 -25.12
C GLU A 195 2.31 19.13 -23.63
N TYR A 196 2.31 17.84 -23.30
CA TYR A 196 2.38 17.34 -21.93
C TYR A 196 3.66 17.80 -21.26
N ILE A 197 4.82 17.58 -21.90
CA ILE A 197 6.13 17.98 -21.37
C ILE A 197 6.17 19.49 -21.15
N ARG A 198 5.63 20.28 -22.10
CA ARG A 198 5.54 21.75 -21.95
C ARG A 198 4.72 22.13 -20.72
N LYS A 199 3.52 21.56 -20.56
CA LYS A 199 2.64 21.84 -19.41
C LYS A 199 3.28 21.39 -18.10
N LYS A 200 3.83 20.18 -18.05
CA LYS A 200 4.55 19.65 -16.89
C LYS A 200 5.67 20.59 -16.44
N ASN A 201 6.48 21.08 -17.38
CA ASN A 201 7.55 22.04 -17.09
C ASN A 201 7.00 23.39 -16.58
N GLU A 202 5.87 23.85 -17.11
CA GLU A 202 5.19 25.05 -16.62
C GLU A 202 4.76 24.90 -15.14
N TYR A 203 4.13 23.77 -14.77
CA TYR A 203 3.76 23.51 -13.38
C TYR A 203 4.98 23.39 -12.46
N ILE A 204 6.03 22.68 -12.89
CA ILE A 204 7.30 22.58 -12.14
C ILE A 204 7.90 23.97 -11.89
N SER A 205 7.87 24.86 -12.88
CA SER A 205 8.38 26.24 -12.74
C SER A 205 7.63 27.07 -11.70
N LYS A 206 6.38 26.70 -11.39
CA LYS A 206 5.53 27.33 -10.35
C LYS A 206 5.65 26.63 -9.00
N GLY A 207 6.53 25.62 -8.86
CA GLY A 207 6.65 24.81 -7.64
C GLY A 207 5.52 23.79 -7.46
N GLU A 208 4.78 23.47 -8.53
CA GLU A 208 3.70 22.49 -8.55
C GLU A 208 4.09 21.26 -9.39
N ASN A 209 3.26 20.22 -9.38
CA ASN A 209 3.43 19.03 -10.22
C ASN A 209 2.09 18.60 -10.81
N ILE A 210 2.13 17.74 -11.83
CA ILE A 210 0.98 16.94 -12.26
C ILE A 210 0.90 15.71 -11.35
N ASP A 211 -0.18 15.61 -10.59
CA ASP A 211 -0.33 14.58 -9.54
C ASP A 211 -0.85 13.25 -10.10
N LEU A 212 -1.75 13.34 -11.08
CA LEU A 212 -2.44 12.23 -11.72
C LEU A 212 -2.60 12.52 -13.22
N THR A 213 -2.26 11.54 -14.06
CA THR A 213 -2.48 11.63 -15.51
C THR A 213 -3.44 10.55 -15.97
N ILE A 214 -4.54 10.95 -16.60
CA ILE A 214 -5.62 10.09 -17.10
C ILE A 214 -5.69 10.24 -18.62
N ALA A 215 -5.53 9.14 -19.36
CA ALA A 215 -5.82 9.10 -20.78
C ALA A 215 -7.26 8.66 -21.01
N LEU A 216 -7.97 9.36 -21.91
CA LEU A 216 -9.32 9.04 -22.35
C LEU A 216 -9.25 8.63 -23.83
N ALA A 217 -9.90 7.54 -24.18
CA ALA A 217 -10.06 7.08 -25.55
C ALA A 217 -11.42 6.38 -25.69
N HIS A 218 -11.93 6.24 -26.90
CA HIS A 218 -13.13 5.41 -27.10
C HIS A 218 -12.79 3.91 -27.11
N HIS A 219 -11.78 3.54 -27.90
CA HIS A 219 -11.41 2.14 -28.08
C HIS A 219 -10.36 1.70 -27.04
N PRO A 220 -10.46 0.47 -26.49
CA PRO A 220 -9.38 -0.14 -25.74
C PRO A 220 -8.10 -0.26 -26.59
N LEU A 221 -6.93 -0.23 -25.96
CA LEU A 221 -5.64 -0.33 -26.67
C LEU A 221 -5.51 -1.62 -27.48
N GLU A 222 -6.13 -2.71 -27.04
CA GLU A 222 -6.13 -3.99 -27.75
C GLU A 222 -6.88 -3.95 -29.09
N TRP A 223 -7.70 -2.93 -29.37
CA TRP A 223 -8.33 -2.74 -30.68
C TRP A 223 -7.39 -2.16 -31.73
N LEU A 224 -6.26 -1.58 -31.31
CA LEU A 224 -5.24 -1.08 -32.20
C LEU A 224 -4.52 -2.23 -32.91
N ALA A 225 -4.02 -1.97 -34.11
CA ALA A 225 -3.07 -2.87 -34.76
C ALA A 225 -1.85 -3.09 -33.85
N ALA A 226 -1.26 -4.29 -33.85
CA ALA A 226 -0.21 -4.65 -32.89
C ALA A 226 0.93 -3.61 -32.77
N LYS A 227 1.45 -3.12 -33.91
CA LYS A 227 2.49 -2.07 -33.93
C LYS A 227 2.02 -0.74 -33.33
N GLU A 228 0.74 -0.39 -33.53
CA GLU A 228 0.14 0.84 -33.00
C GLU A 228 -0.15 0.71 -31.50
N GLU A 229 -0.57 -0.47 -31.04
CA GLU A 229 -0.72 -0.78 -29.62
C GLU A 229 0.62 -0.65 -28.87
N ASP A 230 1.68 -1.27 -29.41
CA ASP A 230 3.02 -1.21 -28.82
C ASP A 230 3.54 0.23 -28.76
N MET A 231 3.36 0.99 -29.84
CA MET A 231 3.71 2.40 -29.91
C MET A 231 2.92 3.23 -28.90
N ALA A 232 1.58 3.10 -28.87
CA ALA A 232 0.74 3.83 -27.94
C ALA A 232 1.12 3.54 -26.48
N LYS A 233 1.32 2.27 -26.13
CA LYS A 233 1.80 1.87 -24.79
C LYS A 233 3.14 2.52 -24.44
N ALA A 234 4.09 2.56 -25.37
CA ALA A 234 5.40 3.18 -25.14
C ALA A 234 5.29 4.67 -24.78
N TYR A 235 4.47 5.44 -25.51
CA TYR A 235 4.20 6.85 -25.19
C TYR A 235 3.44 7.03 -23.88
N LEU A 236 2.39 6.23 -23.66
CA LEU A 236 1.53 6.36 -22.49
C LEU A 236 2.30 6.09 -21.18
N ILE A 237 3.12 5.05 -21.13
CA ILE A 237 3.70 4.55 -19.87
C ILE A 237 5.04 5.22 -19.52
N ALA A 238 5.79 5.72 -20.49
CA ALA A 238 7.14 6.19 -20.22
C ALA A 238 7.16 7.45 -19.32
N ASN A 239 7.95 7.42 -18.24
CA ASN A 239 8.02 8.50 -17.24
C ASN A 239 8.50 9.85 -17.81
N ASN A 240 9.27 9.80 -18.90
CA ASN A 240 9.76 10.94 -19.67
C ASN A 240 8.88 11.31 -20.87
N SER A 241 7.78 10.58 -21.08
CA SER A 241 6.75 10.85 -22.08
C SER A 241 5.45 11.25 -21.37
N LEU A 242 4.30 10.70 -21.76
CA LEU A 242 2.98 11.06 -21.23
C LEU A 242 2.76 10.64 -19.76
N ASN A 243 3.47 9.62 -19.25
CA ASN A 243 3.40 9.17 -17.85
C ASN A 243 1.95 9.02 -17.35
N VAL A 244 1.18 8.20 -18.04
CA VAL A 244 -0.25 7.94 -17.81
C VAL A 244 -0.43 6.89 -16.72
N ASP A 245 -1.19 7.23 -15.69
CA ASP A 245 -1.52 6.33 -14.58
C ASP A 245 -2.77 5.49 -14.90
N ILE A 246 -3.76 6.11 -15.54
CA ILE A 246 -5.08 5.53 -15.78
C ILE A 246 -5.47 5.71 -17.25
N PHE A 247 -5.95 4.65 -17.89
CA PHE A 247 -6.57 4.69 -19.21
C PHE A 247 -8.06 4.41 -19.06
N ILE A 248 -8.92 5.31 -19.53
CA ILE A 248 -10.38 5.17 -19.46
C ILE A 248 -10.93 5.07 -20.88
N CYS A 249 -11.71 4.03 -21.15
CA CYS A 249 -12.34 3.84 -22.45
C CYS A 249 -13.69 3.13 -22.38
N GLY A 250 -14.38 3.01 -23.52
CA GLY A 250 -15.63 2.27 -23.65
C GLY A 250 -15.54 1.26 -24.78
N HIS A 251 -16.54 1.27 -25.67
CA HIS A 251 -16.65 0.44 -26.87
C HIS A 251 -16.88 -1.06 -26.60
N THR A 252 -15.97 -1.70 -25.86
CA THR A 252 -16.17 -3.07 -25.42
C THR A 252 -17.06 -3.05 -24.17
N HIS A 253 -18.19 -3.74 -24.21
CA HIS A 253 -19.03 -3.96 -23.03
C HIS A 253 -18.36 -4.95 -22.03
N GLN A 254 -17.03 -5.08 -22.12
CA GLN A 254 -16.19 -6.01 -21.37
C GLN A 254 -15.97 -5.48 -19.95
N ARG A 255 -16.00 -6.40 -19.00
CA ARG A 255 -16.15 -6.11 -17.56
C ARG A 255 -14.81 -6.00 -16.82
N ASP A 256 -13.72 -6.43 -17.44
CA ASP A 256 -12.45 -6.62 -16.75
C ASP A 256 -11.66 -5.31 -16.68
N THR A 257 -11.30 -4.91 -15.46
CA THR A 257 -10.21 -3.94 -15.28
C THR A 257 -8.88 -4.64 -15.56
N SER A 258 -8.12 -4.16 -16.54
CA SER A 258 -6.78 -4.67 -16.80
C SER A 258 -5.73 -3.75 -16.19
N ASN A 259 -4.78 -4.34 -15.45
CA ASN A 259 -3.64 -3.62 -14.91
C ASN A 259 -2.37 -4.12 -15.60
N TRP A 260 -1.71 -3.24 -16.34
CA TRP A 260 -0.38 -3.50 -16.86
C TRP A 260 0.61 -2.77 -15.97
N TYR A 261 1.67 -3.44 -15.52
CA TYR A 261 2.73 -2.76 -14.80
C TYR A 261 4.09 -3.38 -15.08
N ASN A 262 5.11 -2.56 -14.91
CA ASN A 262 6.50 -2.98 -14.86
C ASN A 262 7.17 -2.34 -13.63
N HIS A 263 8.49 -2.52 -13.50
CA HIS A 263 9.27 -1.96 -12.40
C HIS A 263 9.33 -0.41 -12.38
N LYS A 264 8.91 0.26 -13.46
CA LYS A 264 8.99 1.73 -13.62
C LYS A 264 7.64 2.43 -13.52
N HIS A 265 6.55 1.80 -13.95
CA HIS A 265 5.22 2.40 -14.03
C HIS A 265 4.11 1.34 -14.05
N SER A 266 2.88 1.74 -13.68
CA SER A 266 1.65 0.97 -13.88
C SER A 266 0.62 1.76 -14.69
N LEU A 267 -0.17 1.07 -15.51
CA LEU A 267 -1.29 1.61 -16.26
C LEU A 267 -2.52 0.76 -15.97
N THR A 268 -3.51 1.36 -15.32
CA THR A 268 -4.80 0.70 -15.08
C THR A 268 -5.81 1.11 -16.14
N THR A 269 -6.38 0.15 -16.84
CA THR A 269 -7.45 0.37 -17.82
C THR A 269 -8.81 0.17 -17.18
N LEU A 270 -9.68 1.17 -17.30
CA LEU A 270 -11.03 1.20 -16.77
C LEU A 270 -12.02 1.31 -17.93
N VAL A 271 -12.90 0.32 -18.05
CA VAL A 271 -13.87 0.23 -19.15
C VAL A 271 -15.30 0.36 -18.62
N THR A 272 -16.16 1.10 -19.34
CA THR A 272 -17.60 1.14 -19.10
C THR A 272 -18.33 1.50 -20.39
N GLY A 273 -19.62 1.22 -20.47
CA GLY A 273 -20.45 1.61 -21.61
C GLY A 273 -21.93 1.35 -21.35
N ILE A 274 -22.77 2.31 -21.72
CA ILE A 274 -24.22 2.15 -21.70
C ILE A 274 -24.62 1.16 -22.80
N GLY A 275 -24.04 1.29 -23.98
CA GLY A 275 -24.33 0.40 -25.10
C GLY A 275 -25.62 0.77 -25.83
N TRP A 276 -26.08 -0.14 -26.69
CA TRP A 276 -27.22 0.09 -27.56
C TRP A 276 -28.54 0.02 -26.79
N PRO A 277 -29.53 0.87 -27.10
CA PRO A 277 -30.90 0.66 -26.63
C PRO A 277 -31.42 -0.67 -27.19
N ASP A 278 -31.98 -1.54 -26.34
CA ASP A 278 -32.42 -2.87 -26.75
C ASP A 278 -33.44 -2.79 -27.90
N ASN A 279 -33.25 -3.66 -28.89
CA ASN A 279 -34.30 -3.91 -29.87
C ASN A 279 -35.41 -4.74 -29.21
N LEU A 280 -36.68 -4.43 -29.49
CA LEU A 280 -37.89 -5.16 -29.03
C LEU A 280 -37.94 -6.68 -29.36
N ARG A 281 -36.88 -7.26 -29.91
CA ARG A 281 -36.80 -8.65 -30.38
C ARG A 281 -35.66 -9.46 -29.76
N GLU A 282 -34.85 -8.87 -28.89
CA GLU A 282 -33.79 -9.61 -28.20
C GLU A 282 -34.36 -10.37 -26.99
N VAL A 283 -33.91 -11.62 -26.83
CA VAL A 283 -34.46 -12.57 -25.84
C VAL A 283 -33.96 -12.24 -24.42
N HIS A 284 -32.82 -11.55 -24.32
CA HIS A 284 -32.26 -11.00 -23.08
C HIS A 284 -31.67 -9.63 -23.39
N PRO A 285 -32.11 -8.55 -22.74
CA PRO A 285 -31.55 -7.21 -22.94
C PRO A 285 -30.08 -7.16 -22.46
N GLU A 286 -29.25 -6.34 -23.11
CA GLU A 286 -27.87 -6.16 -22.67
C GLU A 286 -27.81 -5.22 -21.45
N ASN A 287 -27.14 -5.62 -20.37
CA ASN A 287 -26.99 -4.76 -19.19
C ASN A 287 -26.17 -3.50 -19.54
N HIS A 288 -26.77 -2.32 -19.37
CA HIS A 288 -26.16 -1.00 -19.57
C HIS A 288 -25.33 -0.59 -18.36
N ARG A 289 -24.14 0.00 -18.57
CA ARG A 289 -23.21 0.32 -17.47
C ARG A 289 -22.71 1.75 -17.45
N TYR A 290 -22.44 2.23 -16.24
CA TYR A 290 -21.62 3.40 -16.02
C TYR A 290 -20.76 3.21 -14.77
N SER A 291 -19.72 4.03 -14.61
CA SER A 291 -18.79 3.90 -13.50
C SER A 291 -18.50 5.24 -12.83
N ILE A 292 -18.27 5.20 -11.53
CA ILE A 292 -17.73 6.32 -10.75
C ILE A 292 -16.38 5.90 -10.18
N TYR A 293 -15.37 6.74 -10.33
CA TYR A 293 -14.03 6.52 -9.84
C TYR A 293 -13.69 7.58 -8.78
N ASN A 294 -13.35 7.15 -7.56
CA ASN A 294 -12.87 8.03 -6.51
C ASN A 294 -11.36 7.85 -6.33
N PHE A 295 -10.60 8.86 -6.79
CA PHE A 295 -9.15 8.90 -6.70
C PHE A 295 -8.70 9.52 -5.38
N ASN A 296 -8.05 8.70 -4.56
CA ASN A 296 -7.37 9.08 -3.33
C ASN A 296 -5.87 9.19 -3.59
N ILE A 297 -5.46 10.31 -4.19
CA ILE A 297 -4.08 10.52 -4.69
C ILE A 297 -3.04 10.36 -3.56
N GLU A 298 -3.31 10.91 -2.38
CA GLU A 298 -2.40 10.79 -1.21
C GLU A 298 -2.27 9.36 -0.71
N LEU A 299 -3.35 8.57 -0.79
CA LEU A 299 -3.36 7.17 -0.36
C LEU A 299 -2.92 6.21 -1.47
N ASN A 300 -2.57 6.73 -2.65
CA ASN A 300 -2.25 5.95 -3.84
C ASN A 300 -3.35 4.94 -4.22
N SER A 301 -4.63 5.26 -4.01
CA SER A 301 -5.74 4.33 -4.26
C SER A 301 -6.84 4.93 -5.13
N ILE A 302 -7.53 4.06 -5.86
CA ILE A 302 -8.74 4.34 -6.61
C ILE A 302 -9.83 3.39 -6.13
N ASP A 303 -10.97 3.94 -5.69
CA ASP A 303 -12.20 3.19 -5.49
C ASP A 303 -13.02 3.23 -6.79
N ILE A 304 -13.47 2.07 -7.24
CA ILE A 304 -14.23 1.92 -8.48
C ILE A 304 -15.64 1.42 -8.13
N PHE A 305 -16.63 2.24 -8.45
CA PHE A 305 -18.05 1.92 -8.29
C PHE A 305 -18.65 1.65 -9.67
N MET A 306 -18.85 0.37 -9.99
CA MET A 306 -19.50 -0.06 -11.23
C MET A 306 -21.01 -0.22 -11.00
N ARG A 307 -21.79 0.31 -11.93
CA ARG A 307 -23.25 0.29 -11.91
C ARG A 307 -23.77 -0.36 -13.18
N SER A 308 -24.79 -1.20 -13.05
CA SER A 308 -25.42 -1.87 -14.19
C SER A 308 -26.94 -1.84 -14.09
N SER A 309 -27.61 -1.74 -15.24
CA SER A 309 -29.07 -1.87 -15.32
C SER A 309 -29.51 -3.32 -15.25
N ASN A 310 -30.73 -3.53 -14.75
CA ASN A 310 -31.49 -4.77 -14.94
C ASN A 310 -32.46 -4.67 -16.12
N ASP A 311 -33.24 -5.72 -16.37
CA ASP A 311 -34.27 -5.78 -17.44
C ASP A 311 -35.36 -4.70 -17.33
N GLU A 312 -35.52 -4.07 -16.17
CA GLU A 312 -36.46 -2.95 -15.93
C GLU A 312 -35.78 -1.57 -16.08
N GLU A 313 -34.54 -1.54 -16.58
CA GLU A 313 -33.68 -0.36 -16.71
C GLU A 313 -33.34 0.33 -15.37
N ASN A 314 -33.53 -0.36 -14.24
CA ASN A 314 -33.15 0.11 -12.91
C ASN A 314 -31.67 -0.21 -12.64
N PHE A 315 -30.91 0.77 -12.14
CA PHE A 315 -29.48 0.59 -11.89
C PHE A 315 -29.17 0.07 -10.48
N GLY A 316 -28.28 -0.92 -10.41
CA GLY A 316 -27.76 -1.52 -9.19
C GLY A 316 -26.23 -1.60 -9.21
N TYR A 317 -25.62 -2.11 -8.14
CA TYR A 317 -24.18 -2.39 -8.13
C TYR A 317 -23.90 -3.57 -9.05
N ASP A 318 -22.91 -3.44 -9.93
CA ASP A 318 -22.53 -4.54 -10.82
C ASP A 318 -21.57 -5.48 -10.12
N PHE A 319 -22.10 -6.46 -9.39
CA PHE A 319 -21.28 -7.47 -8.68
C PHE A 319 -20.55 -8.44 -9.62
N SER A 320 -20.81 -8.42 -10.93
CA SER A 320 -20.19 -9.40 -11.85
C SER A 320 -18.69 -9.20 -12.03
N ALA A 321 -18.16 -8.01 -11.69
CA ALA A 321 -16.71 -7.74 -11.64
C ALA A 321 -16.07 -8.09 -10.28
N TYR A 322 -16.84 -8.54 -9.30
CA TYR A 322 -16.39 -8.79 -7.93
C TYR A 322 -16.04 -10.27 -7.77
N VAL A 323 -14.74 -10.55 -7.63
CA VAL A 323 -14.23 -11.93 -7.58
C VAL A 323 -14.36 -12.56 -6.17
N HIS A 324 -14.66 -11.74 -5.15
CA HIS A 324 -14.64 -12.16 -3.74
C HIS A 324 -15.80 -11.55 -2.93
N ASP A 325 -16.41 -12.36 -2.06
CA ASP A 325 -17.52 -12.00 -1.15
C ASP A 325 -17.27 -10.71 -0.35
N ASP A 326 -16.02 -10.43 0.02
CA ASP A 326 -15.68 -9.23 0.79
C ASP A 326 -15.83 -7.95 -0.04
N ASN A 327 -15.57 -7.99 -1.35
CA ASN A 327 -15.77 -6.83 -2.21
C ASN A 327 -17.28 -6.58 -2.42
N GLU A 328 -18.11 -7.63 -2.47
CA GLU A 328 -19.57 -7.48 -2.58
C GLU A 328 -20.14 -6.71 -1.37
N LYS A 329 -19.65 -7.02 -0.16
CA LYS A 329 -20.04 -6.32 1.08
C LYS A 329 -19.69 -4.84 1.06
N ILE A 330 -18.62 -4.45 0.37
CA ILE A 330 -18.11 -3.06 0.33
C ILE A 330 -18.64 -2.31 -0.92
N SER A 331 -19.22 -3.03 -1.89
CA SER A 331 -19.84 -2.46 -3.11
C SER A 331 -18.90 -1.57 -3.94
N LYS A 332 -17.59 -1.84 -3.88
CA LYS A 332 -16.55 -1.21 -4.70
C LYS A 332 -15.36 -2.14 -4.94
N LEU A 333 -14.63 -1.90 -6.03
CA LEU A 333 -13.28 -2.44 -6.24
C LEU A 333 -12.24 -1.41 -5.80
N VAL A 334 -11.08 -1.88 -5.32
CA VAL A 334 -9.98 -1.02 -4.88
C VAL A 334 -8.69 -1.43 -5.58
N TYR A 335 -8.08 -0.48 -6.28
CA TYR A 335 -6.78 -0.66 -6.92
C TYR A 335 -5.82 0.45 -6.51
N PRO A 336 -4.50 0.22 -6.62
CA PRO A 336 -3.55 1.31 -6.51
C PRO A 336 -3.50 2.15 -7.78
N ILE A 337 -3.29 3.46 -7.64
CA ILE A 337 -3.03 4.34 -8.79
C ILE A 337 -1.65 4.00 -9.39
N LYS A 338 -0.62 3.91 -8.53
CA LYS A 338 0.77 3.61 -8.90
C LYS A 338 1.21 2.32 -8.23
N ALA A 339 0.97 1.18 -8.89
CA ALA A 339 1.24 -0.15 -8.33
C ALA A 339 2.74 -0.37 -8.01
N ASN A 340 3.63 0.25 -8.80
CA ASN A 340 5.08 0.19 -8.62
C ASN A 340 5.59 0.88 -7.34
N LYS A 341 4.76 1.69 -6.67
CA LYS A 341 5.10 2.33 -5.39
C LYS A 341 4.70 1.50 -4.16
N ASN A 342 4.00 0.39 -4.36
CA ASN A 342 3.48 -0.40 -3.25
C ASN A 342 4.49 -1.45 -2.78
N GLN A 343 4.66 -1.55 -1.46
CA GLN A 343 5.33 -2.68 -0.84
C GLN A 343 4.29 -3.71 -0.43
N THR A 344 4.27 -4.86 -1.11
CA THR A 344 3.28 -5.93 -0.90
C THR A 344 3.81 -7.07 -0.01
N TYR A 345 4.98 -6.88 0.60
CA TYR A 345 5.68 -7.91 1.38
C TYR A 345 6.44 -7.31 2.57
N LEU A 346 6.64 -8.11 3.60
CA LEU A 346 7.57 -7.84 4.69
C LEU A 346 9.00 -8.17 4.22
N LYS A 347 9.94 -7.26 4.48
CA LYS A 347 11.37 -7.52 4.28
C LYS A 347 11.88 -8.27 5.51
N LEU A 348 12.37 -9.48 5.31
CA LEU A 348 12.94 -10.30 6.37
C LEU A 348 14.47 -10.18 6.38
N SER A 349 15.02 -10.08 7.58
CA SER A 349 16.44 -9.91 7.83
C SER A 349 17.22 -11.18 7.47
N THR A 350 18.38 -10.99 6.85
CA THR A 350 19.33 -12.05 6.50
C THR A 350 20.75 -11.65 6.90
N GLU A 351 21.68 -12.61 6.88
CA GLU A 351 23.10 -12.42 7.22
C GLU A 351 23.83 -11.40 6.34
N ASN A 352 23.25 -11.04 5.19
CA ASN A 352 23.74 -10.02 4.29
C ASN A 352 22.55 -9.20 3.79
N SER A 353 22.57 -7.89 4.05
CA SER A 353 21.52 -6.94 3.66
C SER A 353 21.19 -6.96 2.16
N ASP A 354 22.12 -7.42 1.32
CA ASP A 354 21.93 -7.51 -0.13
C ASP A 354 21.05 -8.71 -0.54
N TYR A 355 20.82 -9.67 0.37
CA TYR A 355 20.08 -10.92 0.12
C TYR A 355 18.83 -11.05 0.99
N GLN A 356 18.12 -9.95 1.25
CA GLN A 356 16.87 -9.98 2.02
C GLN A 356 15.81 -10.90 1.38
N LYS A 357 15.08 -11.66 2.21
CA LYS A 357 13.95 -12.48 1.76
C LYS A 357 12.64 -11.68 1.86
N SER A 358 11.73 -11.91 0.92
CA SER A 358 10.43 -11.22 0.84
C SER A 358 9.30 -12.14 1.29
N PHE A 359 8.47 -11.70 2.24
CA PHE A 359 7.32 -12.46 2.72
C PHE A 359 6.01 -11.71 2.42
N PHE A 360 5.25 -12.21 1.44
CA PHE A 360 4.09 -11.50 0.90
C PHE A 360 2.93 -11.39 1.88
N LEU A 361 2.31 -10.22 1.89
CA LEU A 361 1.14 -9.91 2.69
C LEU A 361 -0.09 -10.64 2.15
N ASN A 362 -0.87 -11.21 3.06
CA ASN A 362 -2.21 -11.72 2.80
C ASN A 362 -3.10 -11.41 4.01
N GLN A 363 -4.41 -11.65 3.88
CA GLN A 363 -5.39 -11.33 4.93
C GLN A 363 -5.07 -12.02 6.27
N ILE A 364 -4.67 -13.29 6.24
CA ILE A 364 -4.32 -14.07 7.43
C ILE A 364 -3.11 -13.46 8.14
N LEU A 365 -2.07 -13.11 7.38
CA LEU A 365 -0.85 -12.50 7.92
C LEU A 365 -1.12 -11.12 8.53
N ILE A 366 -1.95 -10.30 7.90
CA ILE A 366 -2.34 -8.98 8.43
C ILE A 366 -3.03 -9.12 9.79
N GLU A 367 -3.95 -10.07 9.93
CA GLU A 367 -4.61 -10.33 11.22
C GLU A 367 -3.63 -10.86 12.28
N LYS A 368 -2.68 -11.71 11.89
CA LYS A 368 -1.61 -12.15 12.79
C LYS A 368 -0.71 -11.00 13.25
N ILE A 369 -0.35 -10.07 12.36
CA ILE A 369 0.44 -8.87 12.73
C ILE A 369 -0.32 -8.06 13.79
N LYS A 370 -1.61 -7.79 13.57
CA LYS A 370 -2.45 -7.06 14.54
C LYS A 370 -2.49 -7.76 15.90
N LEU A 371 -2.65 -9.08 15.91
CA LEU A 371 -2.65 -9.88 17.12
C LEU A 371 -1.31 -9.76 17.85
N VAL A 372 -0.18 -10.01 17.17
CA VAL A 372 1.16 -9.93 17.77
C VAL A 372 1.44 -8.54 18.31
N MET A 373 1.14 -7.47 17.57
CA MET A 373 1.31 -6.09 18.04
C MET A 373 0.53 -5.81 19.33
N ARG A 374 -0.73 -6.25 19.41
CA ARG A 374 -1.55 -6.10 20.62
C ARG A 374 -0.93 -6.84 21.81
N ARG A 375 -0.48 -8.08 21.60
CA ARG A 375 0.13 -8.91 22.65
C ARG A 375 1.48 -8.34 23.12
N ILE A 376 2.30 -7.81 22.21
CA ILE A 376 3.52 -7.05 22.55
C ILE A 376 3.20 -5.83 23.40
N GLY A 377 2.15 -5.07 23.03
CA GLY A 377 1.70 -3.92 23.82
C GLY A 377 1.32 -4.30 25.25
N TYR A 378 0.59 -5.42 25.42
CA TYR A 378 0.28 -5.95 26.76
C TYR A 378 1.53 -6.38 27.52
N PHE A 379 2.44 -7.11 26.88
CA PHE A 379 3.72 -7.51 27.45
C PHE A 379 4.54 -6.31 27.95
N ARG A 380 4.63 -5.22 27.18
CA ARG A 380 5.31 -3.98 27.62
C ARG A 380 4.67 -3.40 28.89
N ASN A 381 3.34 -3.36 28.97
CA ASN A 381 2.64 -2.87 30.15
C ASN A 381 2.90 -3.74 31.38
N VAL A 382 2.91 -5.08 31.22
CA VAL A 382 3.26 -6.01 32.29
C VAL A 382 4.68 -5.75 32.76
N MET A 383 5.65 -5.65 31.86
CA MET A 383 7.04 -5.40 32.25
C MET A 383 7.25 -4.06 32.94
N SER A 384 6.52 -3.02 32.53
CA SER A 384 6.51 -1.73 33.24
C SER A 384 6.00 -1.87 34.68
N HIS A 385 4.91 -2.63 34.88
CA HIS A 385 4.40 -2.92 36.23
C HIS A 385 5.39 -3.72 37.07
N ILE A 386 6.00 -4.75 36.49
CA ILE A 386 7.04 -5.56 37.14
C ILE A 386 8.24 -4.70 37.54
N CYS A 387 8.73 -3.81 36.66
CA CYS A 387 9.78 -2.86 37.01
C CYS A 387 9.38 -1.99 38.22
N GLY A 388 8.12 -1.53 38.25
CA GLY A 388 7.56 -0.83 39.41
C GLY A 388 7.55 -1.67 40.70
N GLN A 389 7.22 -2.96 40.62
CA GLN A 389 7.28 -3.88 41.77
C GLN A 389 8.71 -4.03 42.29
N HIS A 390 9.69 -4.21 41.41
CA HIS A 390 11.11 -4.32 41.81
C HIS A 390 11.60 -3.08 42.57
N LYS A 391 11.15 -1.87 42.20
CA LYS A 391 11.45 -0.64 42.96
C LYS A 391 10.91 -0.71 44.39
N HIS A 392 9.64 -1.10 44.54
CA HIS A 392 9.01 -1.23 45.87
C HIS A 392 9.68 -2.34 46.70
N ASP A 393 9.97 -3.48 46.08
CA ASP A 393 10.59 -4.63 46.75
C ASP A 393 12.04 -4.32 47.16
N PHE A 394 12.77 -3.55 46.35
CA PHE A 394 14.11 -3.07 46.71
C PHE A 394 14.05 -2.14 47.91
N ILE A 395 13.15 -1.14 47.92
CA ILE A 395 12.92 -0.27 49.08
C ILE A 395 12.63 -1.11 50.33
N ASN A 396 11.69 -2.06 50.24
CA ASN A 396 11.33 -2.93 51.37
C ASN A 396 12.50 -3.79 51.87
N SER A 397 13.36 -4.26 50.96
CA SER A 397 14.51 -5.11 51.31
C SER A 397 15.62 -4.34 52.02
N VAL A 398 15.82 -3.06 51.67
CA VAL A 398 16.76 -2.16 52.38
C VAL A 398 16.27 -1.84 53.81
N LEU A 399 14.97 -1.99 54.08
CA LEU A 399 14.30 -1.63 55.35
C LEU A 399 14.22 -2.76 56.39
N ALA A 400 15.08 -3.79 56.33
CA ALA A 400 14.97 -4.95 57.22
C ALA A 400 14.93 -4.61 58.74
N ASP A 401 15.42 -3.42 59.16
CA ASP A 401 15.26 -2.86 60.51
C ASP A 401 14.81 -1.37 60.51
N VAL A 402 13.92 -0.96 61.41
CA VAL A 402 13.45 0.44 61.52
C VAL A 402 14.39 1.27 62.38
N THR A 403 15.41 1.89 61.77
CA THR A 403 16.31 2.87 62.40
C THR A 403 16.08 4.28 61.83
N GLU A 404 16.44 5.34 62.56
CA GLU A 404 16.38 6.73 62.04
C GLU A 404 17.28 6.95 60.81
N GLU A 405 18.35 6.15 60.68
CA GLU A 405 19.19 6.13 59.49
C GLU A 405 18.45 5.54 58.28
N ASN A 406 17.68 4.47 58.48
CA ASN A 406 16.90 3.84 57.41
C ASN A 406 15.70 4.70 56.98
N LYS A 407 15.16 5.56 57.85
CA LYS A 407 14.13 6.54 57.46
C LYS A 407 14.64 7.61 56.49
N LYS A 408 15.89 8.07 56.63
CA LYS A 408 16.48 9.01 55.67
C LYS A 408 16.78 8.35 54.33
N LYS A 409 17.28 7.10 54.36
CA LYS A 409 17.49 6.29 53.15
C LYS A 409 16.18 6.07 52.38
N LEU A 410 15.05 5.91 53.09
CA LEU A 410 13.71 5.82 52.50
C LEU A 410 13.36 7.08 51.70
N GLU A 411 13.48 8.27 52.29
CA GLU A 411 13.15 9.54 51.61
C GLU A 411 13.95 9.68 50.30
N PHE A 412 15.24 9.37 50.31
CA PHE A 412 16.07 9.42 49.10
C PHE A 412 15.64 8.41 48.01
N LEU A 413 15.30 7.17 48.40
CA LEU A 413 14.90 6.13 47.45
C LEU A 413 13.49 6.38 46.88
N ASP A 414 12.54 6.80 47.72
CA ASP A 414 11.18 7.12 47.29
C ASP A 414 11.18 8.31 46.33
N ASP A 415 11.91 9.38 46.65
CA ASP A 415 12.07 10.53 45.76
C ASP A 415 12.71 10.10 44.43
N TYR A 416 13.79 9.32 44.47
CA TYR A 416 14.47 8.89 43.24
C TYR A 416 13.63 7.97 42.35
N PHE A 417 12.89 7.02 42.92
CA PHE A 417 12.12 6.05 42.14
C PHE A 417 10.76 6.56 41.65
N PHE A 418 10.17 7.52 42.36
CA PHE A 418 8.78 7.96 42.14
C PHE A 418 8.58 9.47 41.94
N ASP A 419 9.61 10.31 42.06
CA ASP A 419 9.56 11.68 41.56
C ASP A 419 9.64 11.70 40.02
N TYR A 420 8.85 12.56 39.38
CA TYR A 420 8.67 12.60 37.93
C TYR A 420 9.80 13.33 37.18
N ASN A 421 10.86 13.75 37.86
CA ASN A 421 12.02 14.42 37.26
C ASN A 421 13.09 13.41 36.81
N LEU A 422 12.92 12.87 35.61
CA LEU A 422 13.73 11.82 34.96
C LEU A 422 15.22 12.15 34.69
N GLU A 423 15.72 13.32 35.09
CA GLU A 423 17.11 13.77 34.85
C GLU A 423 17.89 14.05 36.14
N GLN A 424 17.46 13.52 37.29
CA GLN A 424 18.24 13.65 38.52
C GLN A 424 19.49 12.76 38.45
N GLU A 425 20.67 13.38 38.53
CA GLU A 425 21.92 12.66 38.78
C GLU A 425 21.80 11.90 40.11
N ILE A 426 22.24 10.63 40.12
CA ILE A 426 22.27 9.81 41.34
C ILE A 426 23.14 10.54 42.37
N SER A 427 22.55 10.94 43.50
CA SER A 427 23.26 11.60 44.59
C SER A 427 24.32 10.69 45.21
N GLU A 428 25.31 11.26 45.90
CA GLU A 428 26.34 10.45 46.59
C GLU A 428 25.71 9.51 47.63
N GLU A 429 24.66 9.94 48.31
CA GLU A 429 23.90 9.12 49.26
C GLU A 429 23.24 7.90 48.58
N LEU A 430 22.66 8.09 47.40
CA LEU A 430 22.07 6.98 46.63
C LEU A 430 23.15 6.03 46.09
N LYS A 431 24.31 6.55 45.67
CA LYS A 431 25.44 5.71 45.24
C LYS A 431 25.92 4.81 46.39
N GLU A 432 26.05 5.35 47.60
CA GLU A 432 26.43 4.55 48.78
C GLU A 432 25.40 3.44 49.07
N ILE A 433 24.10 3.74 48.96
CA ILE A 433 23.03 2.74 49.14
C ILE A 433 23.12 1.64 48.08
N PHE A 434 23.25 2.02 46.80
CA PHE A 434 23.32 1.04 45.70
C PHE A 434 24.57 0.17 45.78
N LEU A 435 25.74 0.75 46.11
CA LEU A 435 26.98 0.00 46.32
C LEU A 435 26.87 -0.98 47.48
N ALA A 436 26.21 -0.60 48.58
CA ALA A 436 26.00 -1.49 49.72
C ALA A 436 25.03 -2.65 49.42
N GLN A 437 24.23 -2.54 48.35
CA GLN A 437 23.19 -3.51 47.97
C GLN A 437 23.46 -4.12 46.59
N GLU A 438 24.70 -4.06 46.10
CA GLU A 438 25.06 -4.48 44.74
C GLU A 438 24.65 -5.94 44.44
N GLU A 439 24.92 -6.86 45.36
CA GLU A 439 24.52 -8.28 45.21
C GLU A 439 22.99 -8.43 45.05
N LEU A 440 22.21 -7.67 45.81
CA LEU A 440 20.75 -7.66 45.70
C LEU A 440 20.29 -7.09 44.36
N ILE A 441 20.91 -6.00 43.89
CA ILE A 441 20.60 -5.38 42.59
C ILE A 441 20.86 -6.38 41.45
N TYR A 442 22.00 -7.07 41.47
CA TYR A 442 22.33 -8.10 40.47
C TYR A 442 21.39 -9.30 40.55
N SER A 443 21.02 -9.75 41.76
CA SER A 443 20.02 -10.81 41.94
C SER A 443 18.65 -10.41 41.38
N ASN A 444 18.20 -9.18 41.66
CA ASN A 444 16.94 -8.64 41.14
C ASN A 444 16.98 -8.49 39.61
N PHE A 445 18.12 -8.09 39.04
CA PHE A 445 18.26 -8.01 37.59
C PHE A 445 18.19 -9.38 36.91
N ASP A 446 18.83 -10.42 37.46
CA ASP A 446 18.67 -11.81 36.97
C ASP A 446 17.20 -12.25 37.04
N SER A 447 16.51 -11.94 38.15
CA SER A 447 15.07 -12.19 38.31
C SER A 447 14.24 -11.44 37.26
N TYR A 448 14.56 -10.18 36.97
CA TYR A 448 13.88 -9.37 35.96
C TYR A 448 14.06 -9.96 34.55
N LEU A 449 15.27 -10.41 34.18
CA LEU A 449 15.52 -11.08 32.89
C LEU A 449 14.77 -12.42 32.78
N ARG A 450 14.63 -13.17 33.89
CA ARG A 450 13.77 -14.38 33.94
C ARG A 450 12.31 -14.03 33.72
N GLN A 451 11.83 -12.96 34.33
CA GLN A 451 10.46 -12.47 34.18
C GLN A 451 10.19 -11.98 32.76
N ILE A 452 11.16 -11.34 32.08
CA ILE A 452 11.06 -11.02 30.65
C ILE A 452 10.80 -12.31 29.85
N CYS A 453 11.56 -13.37 30.08
CA CYS A 453 11.35 -14.65 29.38
C CYS A 453 9.95 -15.24 29.68
N GLN A 454 9.55 -15.24 30.95
CA GLN A 454 8.24 -15.74 31.37
C GLN A 454 7.11 -14.98 30.69
N TYR A 455 7.02 -13.67 30.94
CA TYR A 455 5.92 -12.85 30.47
C TYR A 455 5.96 -12.67 28.95
N PHE A 456 7.13 -12.66 28.31
CA PHE A 456 7.18 -12.68 26.85
C PHE A 456 6.53 -13.94 26.30
N SER A 457 6.85 -15.11 26.85
CA SER A 457 6.24 -16.37 26.42
C SER A 457 4.74 -16.40 26.73
N GLU A 458 4.34 -16.12 27.96
CA GLU A 458 2.94 -16.19 28.38
C GLU A 458 2.09 -15.17 27.64
N GLU A 459 2.55 -13.92 27.57
CA GLU A 459 1.76 -12.84 27.05
C GLU A 459 1.83 -12.74 25.53
N VAL A 460 3.00 -12.92 24.91
CA VAL A 460 3.07 -12.84 23.44
C VAL A 460 2.55 -14.13 22.80
N TRP A 461 2.88 -15.30 23.35
CA TRP A 461 2.59 -16.58 22.71
C TRP A 461 1.38 -17.34 23.28
N GLY A 462 0.91 -17.06 24.49
CA GLY A 462 -0.15 -17.87 25.13
C GLY A 462 -1.45 -18.00 24.32
N GLU A 463 -1.91 -16.90 23.73
CA GLU A 463 -3.09 -16.90 22.83
C GLU A 463 -2.77 -17.42 21.43
N ILE A 464 -1.52 -17.31 20.99
CA ILE A 464 -1.08 -17.61 19.62
C ILE A 464 -0.80 -19.10 19.44
N LEU A 465 -0.23 -19.76 20.45
CA LEU A 465 0.12 -21.17 20.38
C LEU A 465 -1.10 -22.03 20.12
N GLU A 466 -0.93 -23.06 19.29
CA GLU A 466 -1.90 -24.12 19.08
C GLU A 466 -1.62 -25.32 20.00
N CYS A 467 -2.55 -26.29 20.04
CA CYS A 467 -2.42 -27.44 20.92
C CYS A 467 -1.19 -28.29 20.56
N ASN A 468 -0.42 -28.69 21.58
CA ASN A 468 0.85 -29.43 21.51
C ASN A 468 2.02 -28.62 20.91
N GLU A 469 1.84 -27.33 20.66
CA GLU A 469 2.95 -26.44 20.33
C GLU A 469 3.70 -26.02 21.59
N THR A 470 4.99 -25.76 21.42
CA THR A 470 5.92 -25.33 22.45
C THR A 470 6.76 -24.17 21.93
N VAL A 471 6.87 -23.14 22.76
CA VAL A 471 7.82 -22.04 22.58
C VAL A 471 8.76 -21.98 23.77
N ARG A 472 10.01 -21.55 23.53
CA ARG A 472 10.97 -21.23 24.57
C ARG A 472 11.65 -19.90 24.27
N SER A 473 11.49 -18.93 25.17
CA SER A 473 12.33 -17.74 25.23
C SER A 473 13.51 -17.96 26.16
N HIS A 474 14.65 -17.33 25.87
CA HIS A 474 15.84 -17.45 26.71
C HIS A 474 16.78 -16.26 26.55
N PHE A 475 17.53 -15.98 27.61
CA PHE A 475 18.72 -15.14 27.57
C PHE A 475 19.99 -15.98 27.64
N ARG A 476 21.05 -15.49 26.99
CA ARG A 476 22.41 -15.98 27.16
C ARG A 476 23.35 -14.84 27.47
N TYR A 477 24.38 -15.11 28.26
CA TYR A 477 25.44 -14.16 28.57
C TYR A 477 26.74 -14.54 27.87
N TYR A 478 27.56 -13.53 27.54
CA TYR A 478 28.86 -13.71 26.90
C TYR A 478 29.94 -14.12 27.92
N ASN A 479 30.56 -15.26 27.70
CA ASN A 479 31.75 -15.70 28.43
C ASN A 479 33.01 -15.39 27.62
N LYS A 480 33.87 -14.55 28.21
CA LYS A 480 35.11 -14.03 27.59
C LYS A 480 36.20 -15.08 27.42
N GLU A 481 36.20 -16.15 28.24
CA GLU A 481 37.25 -17.17 28.23
C GLU A 481 37.11 -18.11 27.03
N ASN A 482 35.87 -18.51 26.74
CA ASN A 482 35.55 -19.48 25.71
C ASN A 482 34.98 -18.85 24.42
N ASP A 483 34.92 -17.52 24.33
CA ASP A 483 34.28 -16.73 23.26
C ASP A 483 32.89 -17.26 22.85
N CYS A 484 32.08 -17.63 23.84
CA CYS A 484 30.77 -18.25 23.63
C CYS A 484 29.70 -17.76 24.62
N TYR A 485 28.45 -18.13 24.34
CA TYR A 485 27.25 -17.66 25.03
C TYR A 485 26.58 -18.80 25.79
N TYR A 486 26.59 -18.70 27.12
CA TYR A 486 25.98 -19.68 28.03
C TYR A 486 24.58 -19.26 28.44
N LYS A 487 23.74 -20.24 28.79
CA LYS A 487 22.39 -20.00 29.31
C LYS A 487 22.46 -19.09 30.54
N LEU A 488 21.72 -17.99 30.50
CA LEU A 488 21.44 -17.16 31.68
C LEU A 488 20.12 -17.62 32.32
N CYS A 489 19.04 -17.51 31.55
CA CYS A 489 17.72 -17.94 31.95
C CYS A 489 16.91 -18.38 30.73
N SER A 490 15.86 -19.16 30.97
CA SER A 490 14.97 -19.63 29.92
C SER A 490 13.60 -19.93 30.49
N TYR A 491 12.58 -19.71 29.67
CA TYR A 491 11.20 -20.06 30.00
C TYR A 491 10.59 -20.85 28.85
N ARG A 492 9.94 -21.97 29.18
CA ARG A 492 9.27 -22.83 28.20
C ARG A 492 7.76 -22.82 28.46
N LEU A 493 7.01 -22.54 27.41
CA LEU A 493 5.55 -22.56 27.40
C LEU A 493 5.05 -23.68 26.47
N VAL A 494 4.12 -24.50 26.96
CA VAL A 494 3.50 -25.62 26.22
C VAL A 494 1.98 -25.53 26.35
N LYS A 495 1.25 -25.61 25.22
CA LYS A 495 -0.21 -25.65 25.23
C LYS A 495 -0.73 -27.09 25.12
N LYS A 496 -1.65 -27.49 26.01
CA LYS A 496 -2.28 -28.84 26.03
C LYS A 496 -3.79 -28.74 25.77
N LYS A 497 -4.43 -29.88 25.43
CA LYS A 497 -5.83 -29.97 24.95
C LYS A 497 -6.91 -29.43 25.89
N GLU A 498 -6.74 -29.48 27.21
CA GLU A 498 -7.83 -29.18 28.17
C GLU A 498 -7.48 -28.14 29.26
N SER A 499 -6.23 -27.63 29.29
CA SER A 499 -5.79 -26.49 30.12
C SER A 499 -4.32 -26.13 29.81
N THR A 500 -3.96 -24.85 29.93
CA THR A 500 -2.57 -24.37 30.12
C THR A 500 -2.08 -24.83 31.51
N VAL A 501 -0.83 -25.17 31.87
CA VAL A 501 0.52 -25.03 31.32
C VAL A 501 1.39 -26.17 31.95
N ILE A 502 2.47 -26.64 31.32
CA ILE A 502 3.64 -27.10 32.10
C ILE A 502 4.67 -25.98 32.02
N THR A 503 4.79 -25.22 33.10
CA THR A 503 5.81 -24.19 33.31
C THR A 503 7.02 -24.89 33.93
N GLY A 504 8.18 -24.83 33.29
CA GLY A 504 9.37 -25.44 33.84
C GLY A 504 10.64 -24.78 33.30
N ILE A 505 11.60 -24.56 34.19
CA ILE A 505 12.99 -24.26 33.85
C ILE A 505 13.54 -25.56 33.26
N GLU A 506 13.78 -25.60 31.95
CA GLU A 506 14.43 -26.75 31.29
C GLU A 506 15.93 -26.48 31.14
N ASP A 507 16.78 -27.47 31.41
CA ASP A 507 18.22 -27.27 31.64
C ASP A 507 19.12 -27.31 30.40
N ASP A 508 18.66 -27.81 29.26
CA ASP A 508 19.56 -27.97 28.11
C ASP A 508 19.45 -26.82 27.09
N LEU A 509 20.34 -25.83 27.26
CA LEU A 509 20.72 -24.84 26.26
C LEU A 509 22.24 -24.96 26.04
N LEU A 510 22.63 -25.68 24.98
CA LEU A 510 24.05 -25.83 24.64
C LEU A 510 24.73 -24.46 24.46
N PRO A 511 26.01 -24.31 24.85
CA PRO A 511 26.76 -23.09 24.60
C PRO A 511 26.72 -22.71 23.12
N LEU A 512 26.49 -21.43 22.83
CA LEU A 512 26.40 -20.91 21.47
C LEU A 512 27.68 -20.15 21.14
N GLN A 513 28.38 -20.51 20.08
CA GLN A 513 29.60 -19.81 19.66
C GLN A 513 29.26 -18.39 19.20
N TRP A 514 30.24 -17.47 19.29
CA TRP A 514 30.08 -16.12 18.72
C TRP A 514 29.77 -16.15 17.22
N GLU A 515 30.52 -16.98 16.48
CA GLU A 515 30.37 -17.12 15.04
C GLU A 515 28.93 -17.53 14.65
N GLY A 516 28.47 -17.03 13.52
CA GLY A 516 27.16 -17.37 12.97
C GLY A 516 26.06 -16.38 13.36
N ALA A 517 24.92 -16.86 13.86
CA ALA A 517 23.71 -16.05 13.98
C ALA A 517 23.86 -14.86 14.96
N VAL A 518 24.62 -15.02 16.05
CA VAL A 518 24.82 -13.94 17.04
C VAL A 518 25.68 -12.83 16.46
N GLU A 519 26.84 -13.18 15.90
CA GLU A 519 27.72 -12.23 15.21
C GLU A 519 26.97 -11.46 14.12
N LYS A 520 26.21 -12.17 13.29
CA LYS A 520 25.49 -11.54 12.18
C LYS A 520 24.39 -10.60 12.70
N ALA A 521 23.57 -11.05 13.63
CA ALA A 521 22.51 -10.23 14.23
C ALA A 521 23.06 -8.96 14.88
N TYR A 522 24.21 -9.07 15.56
CA TYR A 522 24.89 -7.95 16.19
C TYR A 522 25.33 -6.88 15.18
N TYR A 523 26.06 -7.27 14.13
CA TYR A 523 26.63 -6.28 13.20
C TYR A 523 25.60 -5.67 12.25
N ILE A 524 24.54 -6.39 11.89
CA ILE A 524 23.46 -5.83 11.06
C ILE A 524 22.45 -5.02 11.90
N ASN A 525 22.54 -5.11 13.23
CA ASN A 525 21.55 -4.62 14.19
C ASN A 525 20.11 -5.00 13.81
N ARG A 526 19.88 -6.30 13.61
CA ARG A 526 18.55 -6.89 13.33
C ARG A 526 18.43 -8.30 13.90
N PRO A 527 17.22 -8.75 14.23
CA PRO A 527 16.95 -10.15 14.52
C PRO A 527 17.25 -11.06 13.33
N LEU A 528 17.56 -12.33 13.56
CA LEU A 528 17.78 -13.32 12.50
C LEU A 528 16.98 -14.59 12.74
N VAL A 529 16.12 -14.96 11.79
CA VAL A 529 15.33 -16.19 11.83
C VAL A 529 16.06 -17.32 11.12
N ASN A 530 16.22 -18.47 11.77
CA ASN A 530 17.13 -19.53 11.34
C ASN A 530 16.80 -20.17 9.99
N ASN A 531 15.52 -20.34 9.66
CA ASN A 531 15.12 -20.89 8.35
C ASN A 531 15.14 -19.85 7.21
N ILE A 532 15.35 -18.57 7.53
CA ILE A 532 15.47 -17.47 6.57
C ILE A 532 16.94 -17.29 6.16
N ILE A 533 17.88 -17.49 7.07
CA ILE A 533 19.32 -17.44 6.79
C ILE A 533 19.78 -18.70 6.02
N ASN A 534 20.69 -18.54 5.05
CA ASN A 534 21.07 -19.62 4.12
C ASN A 534 22.15 -20.55 4.69
N ASN A 535 22.65 -20.29 5.89
CA ASN A 535 23.60 -21.12 6.58
C ASN A 535 22.90 -21.78 7.77
N ASN A 536 23.03 -23.10 7.88
CA ASN A 536 22.72 -23.85 9.10
C ASN A 536 23.70 -23.45 10.22
N PHE A 537 23.72 -22.19 10.64
CA PHE A 537 24.63 -21.71 11.68
C PHE A 537 24.42 -22.49 12.98
N ASN A 538 23.18 -22.94 13.23
CA ASN A 538 22.89 -24.01 14.17
C ASN A 538 21.82 -24.93 13.55
N THR A 539 22.08 -26.22 13.47
CA THR A 539 21.01 -27.20 13.25
C THR A 539 20.09 -27.16 14.46
N ALA A 540 18.78 -27.00 14.27
CA ALA A 540 17.85 -27.17 15.37
C ALA A 540 17.98 -28.62 15.88
N GLU A 541 18.66 -28.80 17.01
CA GLU A 541 18.84 -30.13 17.59
C GLU A 541 17.52 -30.64 18.17
N GLY A 542 17.15 -31.87 17.81
CA GLY A 542 16.05 -32.60 18.42
C GLY A 542 14.66 -32.01 18.14
N LYS A 543 14.04 -31.41 19.16
CA LYS A 543 12.59 -31.13 19.24
C LYS A 543 12.16 -29.77 18.67
N TRP A 544 13.09 -28.88 18.31
CA TRP A 544 12.77 -27.53 17.85
C TRP A 544 12.77 -27.48 16.32
N SER A 545 11.81 -26.76 15.72
CA SER A 545 11.67 -26.64 14.27
C SER A 545 12.32 -25.37 13.72
N ASN A 546 12.32 -24.28 14.49
CA ASN A 546 12.87 -22.99 14.09
C ASN A 546 13.18 -22.09 15.30
N PHE A 547 13.99 -21.06 15.10
CA PHE A 547 14.29 -20.07 16.14
C PHE A 547 14.68 -18.72 15.55
N ILE A 548 14.62 -17.68 16.38
CA ILE A 548 15.11 -16.33 16.09
C ILE A 548 16.20 -15.97 17.10
N THR A 549 17.31 -15.44 16.58
CA THR A 549 18.42 -14.89 17.37
C THR A 549 18.27 -13.37 17.42
N VAL A 550 18.33 -12.82 18.63
CA VAL A 550 18.08 -11.41 18.92
C VAL A 550 19.23 -10.89 19.78
N VAL A 551 19.79 -9.75 19.41
CA VAL A 551 20.67 -9.00 20.29
C VAL A 551 19.90 -7.78 20.77
N PRO A 552 19.46 -7.71 22.04
CA PRO A 552 18.72 -6.55 22.54
C PRO A 552 19.49 -5.25 22.34
N ASP A 553 18.82 -4.25 21.77
CA ASP A 553 19.43 -2.96 21.41
C ASP A 553 19.33 -1.98 22.58
N PHE A 554 20.39 -1.91 23.39
CA PHE A 554 20.56 -0.92 24.45
C PHE A 554 22.06 -0.61 24.63
N GLU A 555 22.38 0.63 25.02
CA GLU A 555 23.75 1.18 24.98
C GLU A 555 24.76 0.33 25.77
N LYS A 556 24.35 -0.17 26.95
CA LYS A 556 25.21 -0.94 27.85
C LYS A 556 25.42 -2.39 27.41
N ASN A 557 24.80 -2.86 26.31
CA ASN A 557 24.93 -4.23 25.82
C ASN A 557 26.14 -4.44 24.89
N ASN A 558 27.29 -3.83 25.19
CA ASN A 558 28.44 -3.88 24.29
C ASN A 558 29.76 -4.02 25.06
N TYR A 559 30.37 -5.20 24.93
CA TYR A 559 31.72 -5.46 25.36
C TYR A 559 32.72 -5.04 24.28
N ARG A 560 33.66 -4.17 24.65
CA ARG A 560 34.77 -3.74 23.78
C ARG A 560 36.12 -4.00 24.43
N LYS A 561 36.96 -4.79 23.76
CA LYS A 561 38.38 -4.95 24.11
C LYS A 561 39.25 -4.17 23.14
N THR A 562 39.95 -3.15 23.62
CA THR A 562 40.90 -2.38 22.81
C THR A 562 42.34 -2.86 22.97
N ASN A 563 43.17 -2.66 21.95
CA ASN A 563 44.61 -2.85 22.06
C ASN A 563 45.29 -1.63 22.74
N ARG A 564 46.62 -1.71 22.95
CA ARG A 564 47.42 -0.62 23.52
C ARG A 564 47.35 0.71 22.75
N SER A 565 46.88 0.69 21.50
CA SER A 565 46.70 1.84 20.63
C SER A 565 45.22 2.30 20.55
N GLN A 566 44.38 1.90 21.52
CA GLN A 566 42.95 2.21 21.59
C GLN A 566 42.12 1.74 20.37
N ARG A 567 42.64 0.85 19.53
CA ARG A 567 41.86 0.23 18.45
C ARG A 567 41.07 -0.96 19.00
N ILE A 568 39.78 -1.03 18.67
CA ILE A 568 38.91 -2.16 19.02
C ILE A 568 39.47 -3.44 18.39
N ARG A 569 39.69 -4.46 19.21
CA ARG A 569 40.18 -5.79 18.83
C ARG A 569 39.05 -6.82 18.87
N THR A 570 38.13 -6.69 19.80
CA THR A 570 36.99 -7.59 19.99
C THR A 570 35.79 -6.76 20.40
N GLU A 571 34.66 -7.02 19.75
CA GLU A 571 33.37 -6.41 20.05
C GLU A 571 32.30 -7.51 20.12
N ARG A 572 31.53 -7.54 21.20
CA ARG A 572 30.52 -8.58 21.49
C ARG A 572 29.38 -7.98 22.30
N PRO A 573 28.13 -8.39 22.09
CA PRO A 573 27.08 -8.11 23.05
C PRO A 573 27.29 -8.91 24.34
N TYR A 574 26.94 -8.31 25.48
CA TYR A 574 26.98 -9.04 26.76
C TYR A 574 25.82 -10.03 26.88
N LEU A 575 24.64 -9.62 26.42
CA LEU A 575 23.40 -10.37 26.49
C LEU A 575 22.83 -10.61 25.09
N THR A 576 22.33 -11.82 24.88
CA THR A 576 21.51 -12.17 23.71
C THR A 576 20.18 -12.74 24.17
N PHE A 577 19.16 -12.55 23.35
CA PHE A 577 17.83 -13.10 23.54
C PHE A 577 17.51 -14.05 22.39
N GLY A 578 16.71 -15.09 22.64
CA GLY A 578 16.32 -16.02 21.60
C GLY A 578 14.98 -16.65 21.86
N ILE A 579 14.27 -16.97 20.77
CA ILE A 579 12.98 -17.66 20.82
C ILE A 579 13.07 -18.89 19.93
N ALA A 580 12.74 -20.06 20.48
CA ALA A 580 12.69 -21.32 19.75
C ALA A 580 11.27 -21.88 19.75
N CYS A 581 10.81 -22.37 18.59
CA CYS A 581 9.48 -22.97 18.40
C CYS A 581 9.63 -24.40 17.88
N ASN A 582 8.71 -25.31 18.23
CA ASN A 582 8.71 -26.70 17.77
C ASN A 582 7.75 -26.98 16.60
N CYS A 583 6.99 -25.97 16.14
CA CYS A 583 6.05 -26.09 15.04
C CYS A 583 6.37 -25.13 13.89
N THR A 584 6.22 -25.60 12.65
CA THR A 584 6.42 -24.80 11.43
C THR A 584 5.29 -23.78 11.19
N GLN A 585 4.09 -24.02 11.73
CA GLN A 585 2.95 -23.09 11.63
C GLN A 585 3.20 -21.78 12.42
N SER A 586 4.07 -21.85 13.44
CA SER A 586 4.51 -20.71 14.24
C SER A 586 5.63 -19.88 13.60
N ASN A 587 6.18 -20.29 12.44
CA ASN A 587 7.26 -19.55 11.77
C ASN A 587 6.87 -18.11 11.41
N GLU A 588 5.61 -17.91 11.02
CA GLU A 588 5.11 -16.58 10.66
C GLU A 588 5.22 -15.59 11.82
N ILE A 589 5.07 -16.05 13.06
CA ILE A 589 5.21 -15.21 14.25
C ILE A 589 6.66 -14.76 14.40
N LEU A 590 7.64 -15.63 14.14
CA LEU A 590 9.06 -15.25 14.15
C LEU A 590 9.37 -14.22 13.06
N TYR A 591 8.75 -14.33 11.88
CA TYR A 591 8.89 -13.33 10.80
C TYR A 591 8.26 -11.99 11.18
N ILE A 592 7.11 -12.02 11.85
CA ILE A 592 6.46 -10.81 12.37
C ILE A 592 7.35 -10.16 13.45
N LEU A 593 7.96 -10.94 14.34
CA LEU A 593 8.86 -10.41 15.38
C LEU A 593 10.15 -9.79 14.79
N ASP A 594 10.69 -10.37 13.72
CA ASP A 594 11.77 -9.76 12.94
C ASP A 594 11.29 -8.43 12.32
N TYR A 595 10.16 -8.44 11.61
CA TYR A 595 9.59 -7.24 10.99
C TYR A 595 9.25 -6.12 11.99
N LEU A 596 8.82 -6.47 13.21
CA LEU A 596 8.49 -5.53 14.29
C LEU A 596 9.72 -5.11 15.12
N ASP A 597 10.92 -5.49 14.71
CA ASP A 597 12.17 -5.12 15.38
C ASP A 597 12.20 -5.51 16.87
N ILE A 598 11.90 -6.78 17.16
CA ILE A 598 11.83 -7.29 18.55
C ILE A 598 13.09 -6.99 19.40
N HIS A 599 14.27 -6.88 18.77
CA HIS A 599 15.51 -6.45 19.44
C HIS A 599 15.42 -5.09 20.11
N VAL A 600 14.74 -4.11 19.49
CA VAL A 600 14.51 -2.78 20.06
C VAL A 600 13.54 -2.87 21.23
N ILE A 601 12.45 -3.61 21.08
CA ILE A 601 11.44 -3.75 22.15
C ILE A 601 12.04 -4.39 23.40
N ILE A 602 12.82 -5.47 23.25
CA ILE A 602 13.50 -6.11 24.39
C ILE A 602 14.58 -5.18 24.96
N GLY A 603 15.30 -4.46 24.10
CA GLY A 603 16.28 -3.44 24.51
C GLY A 603 15.66 -2.34 25.37
N GLU A 604 14.56 -1.73 24.92
CA GLU A 604 13.81 -0.69 25.66
C GLU A 604 13.34 -1.18 27.03
N ILE A 605 12.83 -2.42 27.14
CA ILE A 605 12.37 -2.98 28.41
C ILE A 605 13.51 -3.16 29.43
N ILE A 606 14.70 -3.53 28.94
CA ILE A 606 15.90 -3.64 29.76
C ILE A 606 16.40 -2.24 30.13
N ASP A 607 16.50 -1.34 29.16
CA ASP A 607 16.99 0.03 29.37
C ASP A 607 16.10 0.81 30.37
N ASP A 608 14.78 0.62 30.31
CA ASP A 608 13.84 1.17 31.28
C ASP A 608 14.12 0.70 32.71
N TYR A 609 14.61 -0.52 32.91
CA TYR A 609 15.05 -1.00 34.22
C TYR A 609 16.40 -0.38 34.62
N LEU A 610 17.34 -0.30 33.67
CA LEU A 610 18.69 0.26 33.88
C LEU A 610 18.71 1.78 34.15
N LYS A 611 17.60 2.49 33.87
CA LYS A 611 17.41 3.91 34.27
C LYS A 611 17.32 4.09 35.79
N TYR A 612 16.77 3.09 36.49
CA TYR A 612 16.52 3.18 37.93
C TYR A 612 17.55 2.40 38.74
N PHE A 613 18.18 1.37 38.15
CA PHE A 613 19.16 0.55 38.86
C PHE A 613 20.53 0.68 38.21
N PRO A 614 21.56 1.18 38.93
CA PRO A 614 22.90 1.35 38.37
C PRO A 614 23.61 0.00 38.26
N ILE A 615 23.41 -0.68 37.14
CA ILE A 615 23.99 -2.00 36.86
C ILE A 615 25.12 -1.85 35.85
N ASP A 616 26.31 -2.36 36.19
CA ASP A 616 27.36 -2.65 35.23
C ASP A 616 27.12 -4.06 34.65
N ILE A 617 26.70 -4.11 33.37
CA ILE A 617 26.40 -5.37 32.69
C ILE A 617 27.64 -6.25 32.57
N GLY A 618 28.82 -5.66 32.45
CA GLY A 618 30.08 -6.38 32.35
C GLY A 618 30.47 -7.08 33.64
N GLU A 619 30.27 -6.42 34.79
CA GLU A 619 30.48 -7.00 36.12
C GLU A 619 29.41 -8.05 36.45
N PHE A 620 28.14 -7.74 36.18
CA PHE A 620 27.04 -8.70 36.31
C PHE A 620 27.32 -10.02 35.57
N VAL A 621 27.75 -9.93 34.31
CA VAL A 621 28.08 -11.11 33.50
C VAL A 621 29.32 -11.84 34.00
N SER A 622 30.31 -11.12 34.53
CA SER A 622 31.50 -11.73 35.13
C SER A 622 31.16 -12.53 36.40
N ASN A 623 30.30 -12.00 37.28
CA ASN A 623 29.86 -12.66 38.52
C ASN A 623 29.05 -13.95 38.27
N LEU A 624 28.43 -14.08 37.09
CA LEU A 624 27.75 -15.31 36.68
C LEU A 624 28.74 -16.42 36.28
N GLY A 625 29.91 -16.06 35.75
CA GLY A 625 30.95 -17.00 35.33
C GLY A 625 31.70 -17.67 36.51
N ASP A 626 31.83 -16.96 37.63
CA ASP A 626 32.49 -17.48 38.84
C ASP A 626 31.62 -18.47 39.63
N ASN A 627 30.32 -18.57 39.30
CA ASN A 627 29.32 -19.43 39.94
C ASN A 627 28.88 -20.63 39.06
N ALA A 628 29.51 -20.84 37.89
CA ALA A 628 29.11 -21.83 36.87
C ALA A 628 29.93 -23.13 36.92
#